data_AF-A0A9E5R0Y4-F1
#
_entry.id   AF-A0A9E5R0Y4-F1
#
_cell.length_a   1.000
_cell.length_b   1.000
_cell.length_c   1.000
_cell.angle_alpha   90.00
_cell.angle_beta   90.00
_cell.angle_gamma   90.00
#
_symmetry.space_group_name_H-M   'P 1'
#
loop_
_entity.id
_entity.type
_entity.pdbx_description
1 polymer ?
#
loop_
_entity_poly.entity_id
_entity_poly.type
_entity_poly.pdbx_seq_one_letter_code
_entity_poly.pdbx_strand_id
1 'polypeptide(L)'
;MGALPPLQRSTANPPALPPLPDPAIIQQVLDETNGAQFIPMGAPLSATSRLADFHGPFENVDSLTFDFGDVANYLTQRGTLKETVIPLLNSANAVFAPNMTAPGDEPRPGQIVGAVFHPYSDRMMVVVVVWKEEAPMGCTDCDVDKIRFYYNSTEYEEFSVYLSLFNDANGDGLADPIDGGAVIAHQVSCVTVGLTQVCWKPDDFEKDELRDQEVPKGIIYSAYSIFKDRFDLLGADFYVDDAVPDLLGKSAREACMQALYTATRYHNLNACRATAVISAQKGGAQPGAPIAILSVQRDADIRAYTAEGSYVGSLPRGDYLVLDATPNATTPGEPAVLFLVNAHPNRPNYLIPSVVMQGFGQSSAYDSRQAGIKDGFAHYRGVAW
;
A
#
# COMPACT_ATOMS: atom_id res chain seq x y z
N MET A 1 -29.49 23.26 26.83
CA MET A 1 -28.91 21.95 26.49
C MET A 1 -30.02 21.15 25.82
N GLY A 2 -30.01 21.07 24.49
CA GLY A 2 -30.98 20.27 23.75
C GLY A 2 -30.63 18.79 23.89
N ALA A 3 -31.62 17.96 24.22
CA ALA A 3 -31.45 16.51 24.26
C ALA A 3 -31.08 16.01 22.86
N LEU A 4 -30.03 15.19 22.77
CA LEU A 4 -29.74 14.43 21.57
C LEU A 4 -30.95 13.55 21.23
N PRO A 5 -31.41 13.50 19.97
CA PRO A 5 -32.48 12.61 19.59
C PRO A 5 -32.07 11.15 19.85
N PRO A 6 -33.02 10.29 20.27
CA PRO A 6 -32.71 8.89 20.54
C PRO A 6 -32.25 8.19 19.26
N LEU A 7 -31.20 7.38 19.40
CA LEU A 7 -30.81 6.39 18.39
C LEU A 7 -32.01 5.49 18.12
N GLN A 8 -32.64 5.64 16.95
CA GLN A 8 -33.63 4.69 16.47
C GLN A 8 -32.94 3.34 16.32
N ARG A 9 -33.39 2.34 17.08
CA ARG A 9 -32.97 0.95 16.89
C ARG A 9 -33.44 0.47 15.52
N SER A 10 -32.48 -0.10 14.81
CA SER A 10 -32.56 -0.73 13.49
C SER A 10 -33.80 -1.60 13.28
N THR A 11 -34.38 -1.53 12.09
CA THR A 11 -35.34 -2.49 11.55
C THR A 11 -34.73 -3.89 11.54
N ALA A 12 -35.53 -4.94 11.74
CA ALA A 12 -35.03 -6.32 11.87
C ALA A 12 -34.19 -6.84 10.68
N ASN A 13 -34.18 -6.13 9.55
CA ASN A 13 -33.25 -6.30 8.43
C ASN A 13 -32.76 -4.91 7.99
N PRO A 14 -31.45 -4.64 7.98
CA PRO A 14 -30.90 -3.43 7.35
C PRO A 14 -31.28 -3.38 5.85
N PRO A 15 -31.52 -2.18 5.27
CA PRO A 15 -31.80 -2.05 3.84
C PRO A 15 -30.61 -2.49 2.98
N ALA A 16 -30.86 -2.86 1.72
CA ALA A 16 -29.81 -3.16 0.75
C ALA A 16 -28.89 -1.95 0.50
N LEU A 17 -27.68 -2.22 0.00
CA LEU A 17 -26.78 -1.18 -0.48
C LEU A 17 -27.43 -0.39 -1.63
N PRO A 18 -27.08 0.90 -1.80
CA PRO A 18 -27.48 1.66 -2.97
C PRO A 18 -27.04 0.94 -4.26
N PRO A 19 -27.83 1.00 -5.34
CA PRO A 19 -27.40 0.48 -6.62
C PRO A 19 -26.13 1.21 -7.09
N LEU A 20 -25.31 0.53 -7.89
CA LEU A 20 -24.20 1.18 -8.58
C LEU A 20 -24.74 2.31 -9.49
N PRO A 21 -23.96 3.39 -9.69
CA PRO A 21 -24.32 4.45 -10.61
C PRO A 21 -24.55 3.97 -12.04
N ASP A 22 -25.24 4.80 -12.84
CA ASP A 22 -25.52 4.50 -14.24
C ASP A 22 -24.20 4.23 -15.01
N PRO A 23 -24.13 3.15 -15.82
CA PRO A 23 -22.96 2.86 -16.65
C PRO A 23 -22.49 4.05 -17.50
N ALA A 24 -23.39 4.91 -17.98
CA ALA A 24 -23.03 6.10 -18.74
C ALA A 24 -22.25 7.12 -17.89
N ILE A 25 -22.57 7.23 -16.59
CA ILE A 25 -21.84 8.08 -15.65
C ILE A 25 -20.47 7.49 -15.35
N ILE A 26 -20.39 6.16 -15.16
CA ILE A 26 -19.12 5.47 -14.95
C ILE A 26 -18.19 5.69 -16.16
N GLN A 27 -18.72 5.53 -17.37
CA GLN A 27 -17.97 5.77 -18.60
C GLN A 27 -17.52 7.22 -18.73
N GLN A 28 -18.35 8.19 -18.35
CA GLN A 28 -17.96 9.61 -18.32
C GLN A 28 -16.73 9.82 -17.43
N VAL A 29 -16.72 9.25 -16.21
CA VAL A 29 -15.56 9.37 -15.30
C VAL A 29 -14.32 8.76 -15.95
N LEU A 30 -14.42 7.56 -16.54
CA LEU A 30 -13.32 6.91 -17.24
C LEU A 30 -12.77 7.76 -18.39
N ASP A 31 -13.64 8.35 -19.21
CA ASP A 31 -13.24 9.18 -20.35
C ASP A 31 -12.54 10.48 -19.90
N GLU A 32 -12.93 11.03 -18.75
CA GLU A 32 -12.37 12.28 -18.20
C GLU A 32 -11.07 12.11 -17.40
N THR A 33 -10.82 10.92 -16.85
CA THR A 33 -9.65 10.68 -15.98
C THR A 33 -8.65 9.69 -16.56
N ASN A 34 -9.10 8.77 -17.43
CA ASN A 34 -8.35 7.60 -17.86
C ASN A 34 -7.81 6.77 -16.66
N GLY A 35 -8.62 6.64 -15.62
CA GLY A 35 -8.25 5.98 -14.36
C GLY A 35 -7.46 6.86 -13.40
N ALA A 36 -6.84 6.21 -12.43
CA ALA A 36 -6.06 6.80 -11.35
C ALA A 36 -4.60 7.12 -11.75
N GLN A 37 -3.99 8.21 -11.22
CA GLN A 37 -2.58 8.53 -11.44
C GLN A 37 -1.73 8.42 -10.17
N PHE A 38 -0.68 7.61 -10.21
CA PHE A 38 0.20 7.37 -9.06
C PHE A 38 1.10 8.58 -8.82
N ILE A 39 1.16 9.01 -7.56
CA ILE A 39 1.97 10.15 -7.13
C ILE A 39 2.81 9.66 -5.97
N PRO A 40 3.88 8.91 -6.26
CA PRO A 40 4.70 8.34 -5.22
C PRO A 40 5.34 9.47 -4.41
N MET A 41 5.52 9.22 -3.12
CA MET A 41 6.26 10.13 -2.25
C MET A 41 7.70 9.71 -2.26
N GLY A 42 8.62 10.60 -2.61
CA GLY A 42 10.04 10.29 -2.60
C GLY A 42 10.61 9.98 -1.21
N ALA A 43 11.82 9.46 -1.18
CA ALA A 43 12.54 9.18 0.07
C ALA A 43 12.95 10.46 0.82
N PRO A 44 13.03 10.43 2.17
CA PRO A 44 13.64 11.51 2.93
C PRO A 44 15.11 11.74 2.53
N LEU A 45 15.57 12.99 2.59
CA LEU A 45 16.96 13.34 2.25
C LEU A 45 17.97 12.54 3.08
N SER A 46 17.70 12.29 4.37
CA SER A 46 18.56 11.48 5.23
C SER A 46 18.74 10.05 4.75
N ALA A 47 17.71 9.46 4.13
CA ALA A 47 17.79 8.11 3.57
C ALA A 47 18.73 8.11 2.36
N THR A 48 18.61 9.11 1.49
CA THR A 48 19.47 9.24 0.30
C THR A 48 20.94 9.45 0.68
N SER A 49 21.24 10.29 1.68
CA SER A 49 22.61 10.54 2.10
C SER A 49 23.24 9.31 2.78
N ARG A 50 22.50 8.64 3.67
CA ARG A 50 23.01 7.46 4.38
C ARG A 50 23.29 6.28 3.45
N LEU A 51 22.47 6.12 2.42
CA LEU A 51 22.68 5.06 1.45
C LEU A 51 23.90 5.35 0.56
N ALA A 52 24.17 6.62 0.25
CA ALA A 52 25.41 7.02 -0.41
C ALA A 52 26.64 6.77 0.48
N ASP A 53 26.51 6.95 1.79
CA ASP A 53 27.54 6.67 2.79
C ASP A 53 27.69 5.17 3.12
N PHE A 54 26.84 4.29 2.54
CA PHE A 54 26.94 2.85 2.73
C PHE A 54 28.15 2.29 1.96
N HIS A 55 29.32 2.50 2.52
CA HIS A 55 30.60 1.94 2.10
C HIS A 55 30.77 0.59 2.83
N GLY A 56 30.30 -0.47 2.19
CA GLY A 56 30.11 -1.76 2.84
C GLY A 56 30.50 -2.95 1.95
N PRO A 57 29.89 -4.12 2.16
CA PRO A 57 30.32 -5.38 1.54
C PRO A 57 29.98 -5.47 0.05
N PHE A 58 29.34 -4.43 -0.48
CA PHE A 58 28.80 -4.33 -1.83
C PHE A 58 29.49 -3.21 -2.62
N GLU A 59 30.66 -2.73 -2.17
CA GLU A 59 31.45 -1.66 -2.81
C GLU A 59 31.78 -1.89 -4.29
N ASN A 60 31.69 -3.14 -4.78
CA ASN A 60 31.90 -3.50 -6.19
C ASN A 60 30.60 -3.85 -6.94
N VAL A 61 29.43 -3.60 -6.36
CA VAL A 61 28.16 -3.74 -7.08
C VAL A 61 27.95 -2.45 -7.86
N ASP A 62 28.71 -2.30 -8.95
CA ASP A 62 28.94 -1.10 -9.77
C ASP A 62 27.68 -0.50 -10.44
N SER A 63 26.47 -0.91 -10.05
CA SER A 63 25.21 -0.52 -10.70
C SER A 63 23.99 -0.44 -9.79
N LEU A 64 24.14 -0.51 -8.45
CA LEU A 64 23.00 -0.35 -7.54
C LEU A 64 22.46 1.07 -7.58
N THR A 65 21.47 1.27 -8.44
CA THR A 65 20.69 2.49 -8.46
C THR A 65 19.41 2.20 -7.69
N PHE A 66 19.17 2.94 -6.62
CA PHE A 66 17.93 2.85 -5.86
C PHE A 66 16.89 3.78 -6.47
N ASP A 67 15.64 3.34 -6.50
CA ASP A 67 14.54 4.19 -6.94
C ASP A 67 14.03 5.02 -5.76
N PHE A 68 14.63 6.20 -5.57
CA PHE A 68 14.17 7.14 -4.55
C PHE A 68 12.86 7.86 -4.92
N GLY A 69 12.38 7.68 -6.15
CA GLY A 69 11.12 8.24 -6.65
C GLY A 69 9.92 7.34 -6.38
N ASP A 70 10.11 6.02 -6.37
CA ASP A 70 9.06 5.01 -6.19
C ASP A 70 9.16 4.25 -4.86
N VAL A 71 9.14 4.99 -3.75
CA VAL A 71 9.29 4.43 -2.40
C VAL A 71 7.96 4.34 -1.66
N ALA A 72 7.87 3.40 -0.71
CA ALA A 72 6.75 3.31 0.22
C ALA A 72 7.15 3.87 1.58
N ASN A 73 6.36 4.80 2.12
CA ASN A 73 6.60 5.45 3.41
C ASN A 73 5.49 5.07 4.40
N TYR A 74 5.83 4.43 5.51
CA TYR A 74 4.88 4.22 6.61
C TYR A 74 4.84 5.44 7.52
N LEU A 75 3.75 6.19 7.43
CA LEU A 75 3.45 7.34 8.28
C LEU A 75 2.36 6.98 9.28
N THR A 76 2.62 7.20 10.57
CA THR A 76 1.58 7.07 11.59
C THR A 76 0.49 8.11 11.38
N GLN A 77 -0.67 7.93 12.01
CA GLN A 77 -1.74 8.93 11.95
C GLN A 77 -1.31 10.32 12.47
N ARG A 78 -0.29 10.37 13.31
CA ARG A 78 0.24 11.62 13.88
C ARG A 78 1.30 12.28 12.99
N GLY A 79 1.63 11.68 11.85
CA GLY A 79 2.64 12.18 10.92
C GLY A 79 4.06 11.89 11.39
N THR A 80 4.26 10.74 12.05
CA THR A 80 5.61 10.22 12.34
C THR A 80 5.98 9.23 11.25
N LEU A 81 7.12 9.42 10.59
CA LEU A 81 7.68 8.42 9.68
C LEU A 81 8.35 7.32 10.51
N LYS A 82 7.94 6.07 10.29
CA LYS A 82 8.49 4.91 10.97
C LYS A 82 9.38 4.06 10.07
N GLU A 83 9.06 4.01 8.78
CA GLU A 83 9.80 3.21 7.82
C GLU A 83 9.66 3.81 6.42
N THR A 84 10.75 3.76 5.66
CA THR A 84 10.74 3.97 4.22
C THR A 84 11.36 2.74 3.55
N VAL A 85 10.63 2.13 2.63
CA VAL A 85 11.09 0.99 1.82
C VAL A 85 11.44 1.51 0.43
N ILE A 86 12.68 1.27 0.00
CA ILE A 86 13.27 1.82 -1.21
C ILE A 86 13.64 0.66 -2.14
N PRO A 87 12.95 0.46 -3.27
CA PRO A 87 13.29 -0.59 -4.21
C PRO A 87 14.54 -0.23 -5.02
N LEU A 88 15.10 -1.20 -5.75
CA LEU A 88 16.08 -0.90 -6.78
C LEU A 88 15.40 -0.30 -8.02
N LEU A 89 16.07 0.62 -8.69
CA LEU A 89 15.63 1.16 -9.98
C LEU A 89 15.53 0.03 -11.01
N ASN A 90 14.42 -0.01 -11.74
CA ASN A 90 14.10 -1.07 -12.70
C ASN A 90 14.03 -2.49 -12.09
N SER A 91 13.83 -2.62 -10.77
CA SER A 91 13.72 -3.94 -10.13
C SER A 91 12.58 -4.77 -10.70
N ALA A 92 11.47 -4.16 -11.11
CA ALA A 92 10.35 -4.83 -11.77
C ALA A 92 10.74 -5.54 -13.09
N ASN A 93 11.88 -5.15 -13.69
CA ASN A 93 12.43 -5.77 -14.90
C ASN A 93 13.64 -6.68 -14.61
N ALA A 94 13.99 -6.85 -13.34
CA ALA A 94 15.13 -7.67 -12.94
C ALA A 94 14.75 -9.16 -12.87
N VAL A 95 15.73 -10.03 -13.10
CA VAL A 95 15.57 -11.47 -12.83
C VAL A 95 15.74 -11.69 -11.33
N PHE A 96 14.79 -12.36 -10.71
CA PHE A 96 14.88 -12.78 -9.30
C PHE A 96 15.71 -14.07 -9.18
N ALA A 97 17.00 -13.92 -8.89
CA ALA A 97 17.97 -15.00 -8.80
C ALA A 97 19.24 -14.53 -8.07
N PRO A 98 19.99 -15.43 -7.39
CA PRO A 98 21.23 -15.03 -6.73
C PRO A 98 22.25 -14.57 -7.78
N ASN A 99 22.79 -13.36 -7.61
CA ASN A 99 23.73 -12.74 -8.54
C ASN A 99 25.04 -12.29 -7.84
N MET A 100 25.14 -12.53 -6.54
CA MET A 100 26.30 -12.21 -5.73
C MET A 100 26.43 -13.19 -4.57
N THR A 101 27.60 -13.22 -3.95
CA THR A 101 27.77 -13.86 -2.64
C THR A 101 27.50 -12.82 -1.57
N ALA A 102 26.41 -12.99 -0.83
CA ALA A 102 26.07 -12.20 0.34
C ALA A 102 27.10 -12.48 1.46
N PRO A 103 27.74 -11.44 2.01
CA PRO A 103 28.77 -11.53 3.04
C PRO A 103 28.19 -12.02 4.38
N GLY A 104 29.06 -12.38 5.32
CA GLY A 104 28.68 -12.80 6.66
C GLY A 104 29.57 -13.92 7.18
N ASP A 105 29.34 -14.35 8.42
CA ASP A 105 30.07 -15.48 9.02
C ASP A 105 29.90 -16.76 8.18
N GLU A 106 28.72 -16.91 7.57
CA GLU A 106 28.42 -17.90 6.55
C GLU A 106 28.02 -17.16 5.26
N PRO A 107 28.95 -16.99 4.30
CA PRO A 107 28.65 -16.39 3.01
C PRO A 107 27.66 -17.26 2.21
N ARG A 108 26.67 -16.63 1.58
CA ARG A 108 25.57 -17.33 0.90
C ARG A 108 25.28 -16.73 -0.47
N PRO A 109 24.77 -17.49 -1.46
CA PRO A 109 24.23 -16.89 -2.68
C PRO A 109 23.11 -15.91 -2.35
N GLY A 110 23.10 -14.73 -2.97
CA GLY A 110 22.17 -13.67 -2.65
C GLY A 110 21.94 -12.66 -3.77
N GLN A 111 20.99 -11.77 -3.54
CA GLN A 111 20.63 -10.66 -4.42
C GLN A 111 20.16 -9.48 -3.58
N ILE A 112 20.70 -8.29 -3.84
CA ILE A 112 20.16 -7.04 -3.28
C ILE A 112 18.85 -6.74 -3.97
N VAL A 113 17.80 -6.47 -3.19
CA VAL A 113 16.44 -6.21 -3.71
C VAL A 113 15.96 -4.80 -3.41
N GLY A 114 16.61 -4.11 -2.47
CA GLY A 114 16.28 -2.75 -2.09
C GLY A 114 16.99 -2.32 -0.82
N ALA A 115 16.45 -1.30 -0.16
CA ALA A 115 16.91 -0.79 1.10
C ALA A 115 15.73 -0.36 1.99
N VAL A 116 15.98 -0.27 3.29
CA VAL A 116 15.01 0.22 4.27
C VAL A 116 15.65 1.27 5.16
N PHE A 117 14.93 2.36 5.38
CA PHE A 117 15.31 3.42 6.31
C PHE A 117 14.35 3.43 7.51
N HIS A 118 14.89 3.27 8.72
CA HIS A 118 14.16 3.40 9.98
C HIS A 118 14.58 4.71 10.67
N PRO A 119 13.76 5.76 10.63
CA PRO A 119 14.17 7.07 11.14
C PRO A 119 14.28 7.15 12.66
N TYR A 120 13.60 6.26 13.40
CA TYR A 120 13.64 6.26 14.86
C TYR A 120 14.99 5.76 15.40
N SER A 121 15.47 4.64 14.84
CA SER A 121 16.80 4.11 15.12
C SER A 121 17.90 4.79 14.28
N ASP A 122 17.50 5.63 13.32
CA ASP A 122 18.37 6.35 12.39
C ASP A 122 19.24 5.38 11.56
N ARG A 123 18.66 4.22 11.23
CA ARG A 123 19.34 3.11 10.57
C ARG A 123 18.94 3.02 9.10
N MET A 124 19.94 2.89 8.24
CA MET A 124 19.77 2.50 6.84
C MET A 124 20.24 1.05 6.71
N MET A 125 19.46 0.22 6.02
CA MET A 125 19.77 -1.19 5.82
C MET A 125 19.64 -1.54 4.35
N VAL A 126 20.63 -2.25 3.82
CA VAL A 126 20.52 -2.87 2.49
C VAL A 126 19.82 -4.22 2.64
N VAL A 127 18.76 -4.42 1.87
CA VAL A 127 17.93 -5.62 1.91
C VAL A 127 18.43 -6.62 0.87
N VAL A 128 18.78 -7.81 1.33
CA VAL A 128 19.35 -8.88 0.51
C VAL A 128 18.56 -10.15 0.72
N VAL A 129 18.04 -10.71 -0.36
CA VAL A 129 17.52 -12.08 -0.32
C VAL A 129 18.70 -13.04 -0.37
N VAL A 130 18.67 -14.07 0.48
CA VAL A 130 19.70 -15.13 0.49
C VAL A 130 19.08 -16.49 0.22
N TRP A 131 19.76 -17.26 -0.62
CA TRP A 131 19.37 -18.61 -1.02
C TRP A 131 20.07 -19.67 -0.14
N LYS A 132 19.65 -20.93 -0.31
CA LYS A 132 20.35 -22.08 0.28
C LYS A 132 21.83 -22.11 -0.14
N GLU A 133 22.71 -22.61 0.74
CA GLU A 133 24.17 -22.51 0.60
C GLU A 133 24.69 -23.01 -0.75
N GLU A 134 24.08 -24.08 -1.27
CA GLU A 134 24.49 -24.74 -2.51
C GLU A 134 23.80 -24.19 -3.76
N ALA A 135 22.97 -23.14 -3.65
CA ALA A 135 22.24 -22.59 -4.78
C ALA A 135 23.21 -22.01 -5.85
N PRO A 136 23.13 -22.46 -7.12
CA PRO A 136 23.94 -21.88 -8.19
C PRO A 136 23.59 -20.42 -8.46
N MET A 137 24.58 -19.61 -8.85
CA MET A 137 24.34 -18.24 -9.32
C MET A 137 23.45 -18.25 -10.57
N GLY A 138 22.47 -17.35 -10.62
CA GLY A 138 21.49 -17.24 -11.71
C GLY A 138 20.34 -18.25 -11.66
N CYS A 139 20.24 -19.07 -10.61
CA CYS A 139 19.14 -20.02 -10.45
C CYS A 139 17.81 -19.31 -10.11
N THR A 140 16.82 -19.38 -11.01
CA THR A 140 15.51 -18.72 -10.86
C THR A 140 14.47 -19.56 -10.13
N ASP A 141 14.72 -20.86 -9.96
CA ASP A 141 13.82 -21.84 -9.32
C ASP A 141 14.40 -22.44 -8.04
N CYS A 142 15.53 -21.90 -7.55
CA CYS A 142 16.15 -22.33 -6.31
C CYS A 142 15.42 -21.79 -5.08
N ASP A 143 15.41 -22.60 -4.01
CA ASP A 143 14.83 -22.21 -2.74
C ASP A 143 15.57 -21.02 -2.11
N VAL A 144 14.82 -19.96 -1.85
CA VAL A 144 15.21 -18.88 -0.96
C VAL A 144 15.22 -19.39 0.48
N ASP A 145 16.20 -18.97 1.27
CA ASP A 145 16.32 -19.33 2.69
C ASP A 145 15.77 -18.20 3.58
N LYS A 146 16.33 -17.00 3.46
CA LYS A 146 16.04 -15.86 4.34
C LYS A 146 16.18 -14.53 3.61
N ILE A 147 15.86 -13.47 4.33
CA ILE A 147 16.23 -12.10 3.98
C ILE A 147 17.21 -11.56 5.03
N ARG A 148 18.25 -10.88 4.56
CA ARG A 148 19.28 -10.23 5.38
C ARG A 148 19.19 -8.72 5.25
N PHE A 149 19.30 -8.04 6.38
CA PHE A 149 19.27 -6.59 6.46
C PHE A 149 20.63 -6.12 6.95
N TYR A 150 21.44 -5.64 6.03
CA TYR A 150 22.81 -5.25 6.30
C TYR A 150 22.88 -3.81 6.79
N TYR A 151 23.41 -3.64 8.00
CA TYR A 151 23.80 -2.35 8.55
C TYR A 151 25.18 -1.91 8.06
N ASN A 152 26.05 -2.88 7.81
CA ASN A 152 27.38 -2.71 7.22
C ASN A 152 27.87 -4.06 6.64
N SER A 153 29.18 -4.19 6.37
CA SER A 153 29.77 -5.38 5.75
C SER A 153 29.80 -6.65 6.59
N THR A 154 29.64 -6.51 7.90
CA THR A 154 29.79 -7.60 8.86
C THR A 154 28.57 -7.75 9.78
N GLU A 155 27.73 -6.73 9.86
CA GLU A 155 26.59 -6.68 10.76
C GLU A 155 25.29 -6.71 9.95
N TYR A 156 24.51 -7.75 10.16
CA TYR A 156 23.19 -7.91 9.59
C TYR A 156 22.25 -8.65 10.54
N GLU A 157 20.96 -8.47 10.31
CA GLU A 157 19.91 -9.28 10.90
C GLU A 157 19.26 -10.17 9.84
N GLU A 158 18.77 -11.33 10.27
CA GLU A 158 18.15 -12.35 9.40
C GLU A 158 16.72 -12.61 9.81
N PHE A 159 15.84 -12.64 8.80
CA PHE A 159 14.41 -12.85 8.99
C PHE A 159 13.85 -13.85 7.99
N SER A 160 12.65 -14.32 8.31
CA SER A 160 11.84 -15.05 7.35
C SER A 160 11.48 -14.15 6.18
N VAL A 161 11.60 -14.69 4.98
CA VAL A 161 11.20 -14.04 3.75
C VAL A 161 9.93 -14.70 3.23
N TYR A 162 9.02 -13.87 2.76
CA TYR A 162 7.79 -14.30 2.12
C TYR A 162 7.84 -13.89 0.67
N LEU A 163 7.52 -14.82 -0.21
CA LEU A 163 7.51 -14.58 -1.65
C LEU A 163 6.10 -14.67 -2.17
N SER A 164 5.85 -13.89 -3.21
CA SER A 164 4.64 -13.96 -4.01
C SER A 164 4.94 -13.70 -5.46
N LEU A 165 4.08 -14.24 -6.31
CA LEU A 165 4.26 -14.17 -7.74
C LEU A 165 3.13 -13.34 -8.35
N PHE A 166 3.51 -12.33 -9.13
CA PHE A 166 2.61 -11.65 -10.02
C PHE A 166 2.23 -12.58 -11.18
N ASN A 167 0.97 -12.50 -11.58
CA ASN A 167 0.49 -13.15 -12.78
C ASN A 167 1.09 -12.46 -14.01
N ASP A 168 1.73 -13.23 -14.88
CA ASP A 168 2.24 -12.73 -16.15
C ASP A 168 1.21 -12.98 -17.25
N ALA A 169 0.21 -12.10 -17.33
CA ALA A 169 -0.90 -12.26 -18.27
C ALA A 169 -0.47 -12.11 -19.73
N ASN A 170 0.59 -11.34 -19.99
CA ASN A 170 1.06 -11.01 -21.34
C ASN A 170 2.26 -11.88 -21.80
N GLY A 171 2.90 -12.60 -20.88
CA GLY A 171 4.01 -13.52 -21.12
C GLY A 171 5.39 -12.85 -21.29
N ASP A 172 5.56 -11.60 -20.85
CA ASP A 172 6.80 -10.85 -21.02
C ASP A 172 7.84 -11.09 -19.91
N GLY A 173 7.45 -11.80 -18.84
CA GLY A 173 8.31 -12.12 -17.71
C GLY A 173 8.48 -10.96 -16.72
N LEU A 174 7.66 -9.91 -16.79
CA LEU A 174 7.80 -8.67 -16.04
C LEU A 174 6.52 -8.36 -15.25
N ALA A 175 6.69 -7.73 -14.08
CA ALA A 175 5.52 -7.14 -13.42
C ALA A 175 5.04 -5.93 -14.21
N ASP A 176 3.72 -5.75 -14.30
CA ASP A 176 3.14 -4.54 -14.88
C ASP A 176 3.72 -3.30 -14.18
N PRO A 177 3.98 -2.19 -14.89
CA PRO A 177 4.60 -1.00 -14.29
C PRO A 177 3.88 -0.49 -13.04
N ILE A 178 2.56 -0.68 -12.99
CA ILE A 178 1.72 -0.30 -11.85
C ILE A 178 1.93 -1.19 -10.62
N ASP A 179 2.45 -2.41 -10.79
CA ASP A 179 2.74 -3.41 -9.75
C ASP A 179 4.23 -3.40 -9.34
N GLY A 180 5.10 -2.73 -10.09
CA GLY A 180 6.51 -2.46 -9.75
C GLY A 180 6.72 -1.56 -8.52
N GLY A 181 7.92 -1.56 -7.93
CA GLY A 181 8.26 -0.67 -6.80
C GLY A 181 8.12 -1.31 -5.42
N ALA A 182 7.78 -0.51 -4.41
CA ALA A 182 7.61 -0.94 -3.03
C ALA A 182 6.15 -0.82 -2.56
N VAL A 183 5.78 -1.65 -1.57
CA VAL A 183 4.45 -1.64 -0.97
C VAL A 183 4.56 -1.88 0.53
N ILE A 184 3.70 -1.24 1.32
CA ILE A 184 3.60 -1.49 2.77
C ILE A 184 2.17 -1.79 3.17
N ALA A 185 1.92 -2.97 3.73
CA ALA A 185 0.70 -3.30 4.48
C ALA A 185 0.91 -3.13 5.98
N HIS A 186 -0.15 -3.37 6.76
CA HIS A 186 -0.06 -3.40 8.21
C HIS A 186 1.01 -4.38 8.71
N GLN A 187 1.01 -5.62 8.19
CA GLN A 187 1.86 -6.69 8.69
C GLN A 187 3.16 -6.91 7.89
N VAL A 188 3.27 -6.35 6.68
CA VAL A 188 4.39 -6.65 5.77
C VAL A 188 4.86 -5.42 5.01
N SER A 189 6.16 -5.40 4.72
CA SER A 189 6.78 -4.51 3.74
C SER A 189 7.30 -5.36 2.59
N CYS A 190 7.18 -4.90 1.35
CA CYS A 190 7.64 -5.64 0.19
C CYS A 190 8.28 -4.78 -0.89
N VAL A 191 9.11 -5.42 -1.72
CA VAL A 191 9.66 -4.87 -2.97
C VAL A 191 9.41 -5.83 -4.14
N THR A 192 9.08 -5.28 -5.29
CA THR A 192 8.89 -6.06 -6.52
C THR A 192 10.22 -6.24 -7.25
N VAL A 193 10.56 -7.48 -7.61
CA VAL A 193 11.75 -7.91 -8.36
C VAL A 193 11.31 -8.87 -9.47
N GLY A 194 11.31 -8.40 -10.71
CA GLY A 194 10.69 -9.13 -11.82
C GLY A 194 9.21 -9.36 -11.54
N LEU A 195 8.76 -10.60 -11.77
CA LEU A 195 7.44 -11.09 -11.39
C LEU A 195 7.31 -11.46 -9.90
N THR A 196 8.36 -11.33 -9.10
CA THR A 196 8.34 -11.76 -7.69
C THR A 196 8.22 -10.56 -6.77
N GLN A 197 7.31 -10.61 -5.82
CA GLN A 197 7.28 -9.68 -4.71
C GLN A 197 7.96 -10.32 -3.49
N VAL A 198 9.00 -9.66 -3.01
CA VAL A 198 9.80 -10.07 -1.85
C VAL A 198 9.32 -9.30 -0.64
N CYS A 199 8.79 -10.01 0.35
CA CYS A 199 8.15 -9.43 1.53
C CYS A 199 8.82 -9.89 2.83
N TRP A 200 8.75 -9.05 3.87
CA TRP A 200 9.16 -9.35 5.23
C TRP A 200 8.20 -8.72 6.24
N LYS A 201 8.22 -9.23 7.48
CA LYS A 201 7.46 -8.64 8.59
C LYS A 201 8.36 -7.65 9.34
N PRO A 202 7.98 -6.37 9.43
CA PRO A 202 8.78 -5.36 10.14
C PRO A 202 8.86 -5.63 11.65
N ASP A 203 7.87 -6.28 12.25
CA ASP A 203 7.87 -6.56 13.70
C ASP A 203 8.90 -7.63 14.13
N ASP A 204 9.46 -8.38 13.17
CA ASP A 204 10.58 -9.28 13.48
C ASP A 204 11.85 -8.49 13.85
N PHE A 205 11.99 -7.23 13.38
CA PHE A 205 13.15 -6.35 13.57
C PHE A 205 13.16 -5.62 14.91
N GLU A 206 12.06 -4.94 15.20
CA GLU A 206 11.94 -4.03 16.33
C GLU A 206 10.66 -4.39 17.08
N LYS A 207 10.84 -5.04 18.23
CA LYS A 207 9.84 -5.79 18.98
C LYS A 207 8.50 -5.12 19.34
N ASP A 208 8.17 -3.87 18.96
CA ASP A 208 6.82 -3.29 19.15
C ASP A 208 6.54 -1.88 18.53
N GLU A 209 7.31 -1.31 17.60
CA GLU A 209 7.17 0.15 17.30
C GLU A 209 7.05 0.62 15.84
N LEU A 210 7.11 -0.25 14.84
CA LEU A 210 7.10 0.20 13.43
C LEU A 210 5.70 0.49 12.88
N ARG A 211 4.64 -0.06 13.49
CA ARG A 211 3.26 0.04 13.01
C ARG A 211 2.30 0.45 14.14
N ASP A 212 1.31 1.30 13.82
CA ASP A 212 0.27 1.70 14.76
C ASP A 212 -0.72 0.54 14.96
N GLN A 213 -0.66 -0.17 16.08
CA GLN A 213 -1.52 -1.33 16.32
C GLN A 213 -2.99 -0.98 16.68
N GLU A 214 -3.24 0.09 17.43
CA GLU A 214 -4.60 0.36 17.95
C GLU A 214 -5.36 1.46 17.20
N VAL A 215 -4.69 2.54 16.80
CA VAL A 215 -5.38 3.76 16.34
C VAL A 215 -6.06 3.59 14.97
N PRO A 216 -5.41 3.02 13.94
CA PRO A 216 -6.04 2.76 12.64
C PRO A 216 -7.27 1.85 12.75
N LYS A 217 -7.15 0.76 13.52
CA LYS A 217 -8.22 -0.20 13.78
C LYS A 217 -9.47 0.46 14.36
N GLY A 218 -9.32 1.32 15.37
CA GLY A 218 -10.45 1.98 16.03
C GLY A 218 -11.28 2.87 15.10
N ILE A 219 -10.62 3.56 14.16
CA ILE A 219 -11.28 4.38 13.13
C ILE A 219 -12.09 3.51 12.19
N ILE A 220 -11.48 2.46 11.62
CA ILE A 220 -12.18 1.55 10.71
C ILE A 220 -13.30 0.79 11.40
N TYR A 221 -13.11 0.36 12.64
CA TYR A 221 -14.15 -0.37 13.39
C TYR A 221 -15.39 0.50 13.64
N SER A 222 -15.18 1.79 13.91
CA SER A 222 -16.27 2.76 14.07
C SER A 222 -17.05 2.93 12.76
N ALA A 223 -16.35 3.13 11.64
CA ALA A 223 -16.96 3.21 10.32
C ALA A 223 -17.73 1.93 9.95
N TYR A 224 -17.11 0.76 10.14
CA TYR A 224 -17.72 -0.55 9.90
C TYR A 224 -19.02 -0.73 10.69
N SER A 225 -19.02 -0.34 11.97
CA SER A 225 -20.21 -0.44 12.82
C SER A 225 -21.37 0.41 12.28
N ILE A 226 -21.09 1.64 11.81
CA ILE A 226 -22.10 2.51 11.18
C ILE A 226 -22.68 1.85 9.92
N PHE A 227 -21.83 1.29 9.05
CA PHE A 227 -22.27 0.64 7.83
C PHE A 227 -23.09 -0.62 8.10
N LYS A 228 -22.68 -1.44 9.07
CA LYS A 228 -23.40 -2.66 9.47
C LYS A 228 -24.79 -2.38 10.05
N ASP A 229 -24.93 -1.29 10.80
CA ASP A 229 -26.23 -0.86 11.33
C ASP A 229 -27.14 -0.30 10.24
N ARG A 230 -26.55 0.29 9.19
CA ARG A 230 -27.28 1.01 8.14
C ARG A 230 -27.61 0.15 6.92
N PHE A 231 -26.80 -0.83 6.57
CA PHE A 231 -26.93 -1.59 5.33
C PHE A 231 -26.74 -3.09 5.53
N ASP A 232 -27.39 -3.87 4.67
CA ASP A 232 -27.04 -5.26 4.46
C ASP A 232 -25.76 -5.30 3.63
N LEU A 233 -24.64 -5.65 4.28
CA LEU A 233 -23.32 -5.70 3.67
C LEU A 233 -23.11 -6.97 2.83
N LEU A 234 -24.16 -7.75 2.55
CA LEU A 234 -24.12 -8.94 1.70
C LEU A 234 -23.09 -9.98 2.19
N GLY A 235 -22.94 -10.09 3.51
CA GLY A 235 -21.96 -10.99 4.13
C GLY A 235 -20.50 -10.51 4.06
N ALA A 236 -20.23 -9.27 3.63
CA ALA A 236 -18.89 -8.71 3.65
C ALA A 236 -18.37 -8.51 5.09
N ASP A 237 -17.13 -8.94 5.33
CA ASP A 237 -16.37 -8.68 6.56
C ASP A 237 -15.02 -8.05 6.19
N PHE A 238 -14.38 -7.33 7.11
CA PHE A 238 -13.20 -6.51 6.82
C PHE A 238 -12.01 -6.82 7.72
N TYR A 239 -10.80 -6.68 7.18
CA TYR A 239 -9.53 -6.75 7.92
C TYR A 239 -9.32 -5.48 8.75
N VAL A 240 -10.20 -5.23 9.71
CA VAL A 240 -10.16 -4.03 10.57
C VAL A 240 -8.84 -3.96 11.36
N ASP A 241 -8.31 -5.11 11.74
CA ASP A 241 -7.04 -5.20 12.46
C ASP A 241 -5.84 -4.86 11.57
N ASP A 242 -5.95 -5.05 10.25
CA ASP A 242 -4.91 -4.72 9.28
C ASP A 242 -5.17 -3.37 8.61
N ALA A 243 -5.86 -2.46 9.29
CA ALA A 243 -6.11 -1.12 8.79
C ALA A 243 -4.81 -0.33 8.65
N VAL A 244 -4.65 0.35 7.51
CA VAL A 244 -3.42 1.06 7.17
C VAL A 244 -3.68 2.57 7.04
N PRO A 245 -2.92 3.43 7.74
CA PRO A 245 -2.99 4.88 7.54
C PRO A 245 -2.30 5.27 6.22
N ASP A 246 -2.86 6.25 5.51
CA ASP A 246 -2.25 6.77 4.28
C ASP A 246 -2.51 8.27 4.10
N LEU A 247 -1.73 8.89 3.21
CA LEU A 247 -1.93 10.24 2.71
C LEU A 247 -2.66 10.20 1.37
N LEU A 248 -3.91 10.65 1.39
CA LEU A 248 -4.72 10.83 0.20
C LEU A 248 -4.56 12.22 -0.41
N GLY A 249 -4.44 12.25 -1.74
CA GLY A 249 -4.45 13.46 -2.56
C GLY A 249 -3.07 14.04 -2.84
N LYS A 250 -2.91 14.57 -4.05
CA LYS A 250 -1.66 15.10 -4.59
C LYS A 250 -1.01 16.13 -3.67
N SER A 251 -1.77 17.16 -3.31
CA SER A 251 -1.27 18.27 -2.49
C SER A 251 -0.80 17.82 -1.08
N ALA A 252 -1.45 16.83 -0.48
CA ALA A 252 -1.03 16.29 0.81
C ALA A 252 0.30 15.52 0.71
N ARG A 253 0.45 14.71 -0.34
CA ARG A 253 1.69 13.96 -0.62
C ARG A 253 2.86 14.89 -0.94
N GLU A 254 2.65 15.88 -1.80
CA GLU A 254 3.67 16.89 -2.12
C GLU A 254 4.09 17.66 -0.86
N ALA A 255 3.14 18.10 -0.04
CA ALA A 255 3.43 18.80 1.20
C ALA A 255 4.20 17.93 2.21
N CYS A 256 3.82 16.65 2.34
CA CYS A 256 4.54 15.72 3.20
C CYS A 256 5.96 15.46 2.67
N MET A 257 6.12 15.19 1.37
CA MET A 257 7.42 14.98 0.74
C MET A 257 8.37 16.15 1.02
N GLN A 258 7.91 17.40 0.87
CA GLN A 258 8.70 18.59 1.20
C GLN A 258 9.08 18.66 2.69
N ALA A 259 8.15 18.27 3.58
CA ALA A 259 8.43 18.20 5.02
C ALA A 259 9.45 17.10 5.34
N LEU A 260 9.36 15.92 4.72
CA LEU A 260 10.32 14.82 4.90
C LEU A 260 11.72 15.17 4.38
N TYR A 261 11.80 15.88 3.26
CA TYR A 261 13.06 16.28 2.65
C TYR A 261 13.85 17.28 3.50
N THR A 262 13.15 18.15 4.24
CA THR A 262 13.75 19.21 5.07
C THR A 262 13.79 18.87 6.57
N ALA A 263 13.15 17.78 6.98
CA ALA A 263 13.09 17.36 8.36
C ALA A 263 14.46 16.92 8.89
N THR A 264 14.79 17.37 10.10
CA THR A 264 15.88 16.81 10.92
C THR A 264 15.37 15.83 11.97
N ARG A 265 14.04 15.76 12.13
CA ARG A 265 13.35 14.85 13.05
C ARG A 265 12.07 14.37 12.38
N TYR A 266 11.81 13.08 12.46
CA TYR A 266 10.74 12.41 11.70
C TYR A 266 9.48 12.13 12.51
N HIS A 267 9.20 12.94 13.54
CA HIS A 267 8.02 12.77 14.40
C HIS A 267 7.08 13.96 14.35
N ASN A 268 5.77 13.67 14.41
CA ASN A 268 4.71 14.68 14.47
C ASN A 268 4.76 15.74 13.35
N LEU A 269 5.19 15.34 12.14
CA LEU A 269 5.23 16.20 10.98
C LEU A 269 3.79 16.51 10.53
N ASN A 270 3.34 17.74 10.74
CA ASN A 270 1.94 18.12 10.49
C ASN A 270 1.49 17.89 9.04
N ALA A 271 2.39 18.10 8.07
CA ALA A 271 2.14 17.88 6.66
C ALA A 271 2.02 16.39 6.29
N CYS A 272 2.57 15.50 7.14
CA CYS A 272 2.58 14.05 6.93
C CYS A 272 1.55 13.30 7.77
N ARG A 273 0.65 14.01 8.46
CA ARG A 273 -0.44 13.36 9.21
C ARG A 273 -1.36 12.66 8.21
N ALA A 274 -1.51 11.35 8.36
CA ALA A 274 -2.41 10.55 7.53
C ALA A 274 -3.77 11.25 7.36
N THR A 275 -4.22 11.35 6.12
CA THR A 275 -5.51 11.95 5.78
C THR A 275 -6.57 10.90 5.54
N ALA A 276 -6.20 9.62 5.50
CA ALA A 276 -7.14 8.53 5.59
C ALA A 276 -6.61 7.29 6.28
N VAL A 277 -7.54 6.39 6.55
CA VAL A 277 -7.27 5.00 6.95
C VAL A 277 -8.07 4.09 6.04
N ILE A 278 -7.44 3.02 5.57
CA ILE A 278 -8.03 2.06 4.63
C ILE A 278 -8.00 0.67 5.26
N SER A 279 -9.06 -0.09 5.08
CA SER A 279 -9.10 -1.53 5.34
C SER A 279 -9.84 -2.23 4.22
N ALA A 280 -9.44 -3.46 3.93
CA ALA A 280 -9.98 -4.23 2.82
C ALA A 280 -10.91 -5.34 3.28
N GLN A 281 -11.77 -5.80 2.38
CA GLN A 281 -12.72 -6.88 2.63
C GLN A 281 -12.02 -8.25 2.62
N LYS A 282 -12.44 -9.15 3.53
CA LYS A 282 -11.85 -10.49 3.76
C LYS A 282 -12.30 -11.56 2.76
N GLY A 283 -13.43 -11.36 2.11
CA GLY A 283 -14.08 -12.35 1.25
C GLY A 283 -13.69 -12.24 -0.22
N GLY A 284 -14.35 -12.99 -1.10
CA GLY A 284 -14.26 -12.71 -2.53
C GLY A 284 -15.04 -11.44 -2.86
N ALA A 285 -14.56 -10.63 -3.80
CA ALA A 285 -15.39 -9.58 -4.39
C ALA A 285 -16.48 -10.26 -5.21
N GLN A 286 -17.70 -10.28 -4.68
CA GLN A 286 -18.87 -10.50 -5.53
C GLN A 286 -19.23 -9.15 -6.17
N PRO A 287 -19.69 -9.12 -7.43
CA PRO A 287 -20.15 -7.88 -8.05
C PRO A 287 -21.16 -7.15 -7.17
N GLY A 288 -20.93 -5.87 -6.90
CA GLY A 288 -21.77 -5.04 -6.04
C GLY A 288 -21.56 -5.24 -4.53
N ALA A 289 -20.69 -6.17 -4.11
CA ALA A 289 -20.26 -6.26 -2.71
C ALA A 289 -19.19 -5.19 -2.40
N PRO A 290 -19.13 -4.68 -1.17
CA PRO A 290 -18.05 -3.82 -0.74
C PRO A 290 -16.69 -4.51 -0.81
N ILE A 291 -15.67 -3.77 -1.22
CA ILE A 291 -14.28 -4.24 -1.31
C ILE A 291 -13.37 -3.61 -0.26
N ALA A 292 -13.74 -2.46 0.29
CA ALA A 292 -12.97 -1.76 1.33
C ALA A 292 -13.84 -0.83 2.18
N ILE A 293 -13.29 -0.40 3.31
CA ILE A 293 -13.74 0.76 4.06
C ILE A 293 -12.62 1.79 3.99
N LEU A 294 -12.99 3.01 3.61
CA LEU A 294 -12.10 4.15 3.51
C LEU A 294 -12.61 5.26 4.45
N SER A 295 -11.83 5.60 5.47
CA SER A 295 -12.13 6.69 6.39
C SER A 295 -11.25 7.90 6.07
N VAL A 296 -11.83 8.91 5.43
CA VAL A 296 -11.16 10.14 5.01
C VAL A 296 -11.29 11.19 6.13
N GLN A 297 -10.17 11.50 6.77
CA GLN A 297 -10.07 12.37 7.94
C GLN A 297 -10.06 13.87 7.57
N ARG A 298 -9.66 14.20 6.34
CA ARG A 298 -9.63 15.56 5.78
C ARG A 298 -10.00 15.51 4.31
N ASP A 299 -10.66 16.56 3.81
CA ASP A 299 -10.96 16.67 2.38
C ASP A 299 -9.70 16.39 1.57
N ALA A 300 -9.79 15.41 0.68
CA ALA A 300 -8.67 14.87 -0.05
C ALA A 300 -8.74 15.35 -1.50
N ASP A 301 -7.62 15.83 -2.01
CA ASP A 301 -7.44 16.28 -3.38
C ASP A 301 -7.38 15.08 -4.34
N ILE A 302 -8.51 14.39 -4.42
CA ILE A 302 -8.82 13.28 -5.31
C ILE A 302 -9.96 13.76 -6.18
N ARG A 303 -9.84 13.60 -7.50
CA ARG A 303 -10.94 13.92 -8.42
C ARG A 303 -12.16 13.09 -8.04
N ALA A 304 -13.20 13.75 -7.53
CA ALA A 304 -14.43 13.10 -7.12
C ALA A 304 -15.62 13.62 -7.93
N TYR A 305 -16.56 12.73 -8.17
CA TYR A 305 -17.81 12.98 -8.87
C TYR A 305 -18.95 12.55 -7.96
N THR A 306 -20.12 13.19 -8.03
CA THR A 306 -21.31 12.65 -7.36
C THR A 306 -21.75 11.36 -8.06
N ALA A 307 -22.64 10.59 -7.43
CA ALA A 307 -23.26 9.42 -8.06
C ALA A 307 -24.02 9.75 -9.36
N GLU A 308 -24.38 11.02 -9.57
CA GLU A 308 -25.04 11.55 -10.77
C GLU A 308 -24.04 12.09 -11.82
N GLY A 309 -22.73 11.96 -11.59
CA GLY A 309 -21.68 12.34 -12.55
C GLY A 309 -21.23 13.80 -12.49
N SER A 310 -21.67 14.57 -11.48
CA SER A 310 -21.22 15.96 -11.31
C SER A 310 -19.85 16.01 -10.67
N TYR A 311 -18.86 16.61 -11.33
CA TYR A 311 -17.52 16.82 -10.75
C TYR A 311 -17.59 17.76 -9.55
N VAL A 312 -17.07 17.32 -8.40
CA VAL A 312 -17.08 18.08 -7.12
C VAL A 312 -15.71 18.61 -6.70
N GLY A 313 -14.68 18.43 -7.53
CA GLY A 313 -13.32 18.88 -7.20
C GLY A 313 -12.55 17.82 -6.42
N SER A 314 -12.81 17.76 -5.12
CA SER A 314 -12.09 16.95 -4.13
C SER A 314 -13.03 15.97 -3.41
N LEU A 315 -12.53 14.82 -2.98
CA LEU A 315 -13.27 13.89 -2.12
C LEU A 315 -13.43 14.49 -0.71
N PRO A 316 -14.66 14.78 -0.24
CA PRO A 316 -14.84 15.36 1.09
C PRO A 316 -14.49 14.36 2.20
N ARG A 317 -14.18 14.87 3.39
CA ARG A 317 -14.00 14.04 4.59
C ARG A 317 -15.26 13.23 4.91
N GLY A 318 -15.06 12.01 5.37
CA GLY A 318 -16.13 11.11 5.74
C GLY A 318 -15.68 9.66 5.75
N ASP A 319 -16.58 8.80 6.23
CA ASP A 319 -16.41 7.36 6.17
C ASP A 319 -17.16 6.84 4.95
N TYR A 320 -16.47 6.02 4.16
CA TYR A 320 -16.94 5.50 2.89
C TYR A 320 -16.83 3.99 2.84
N LEU A 321 -17.90 3.35 2.40
CA LEU A 321 -17.91 1.97 1.98
C LEU A 321 -17.57 1.96 0.49
N VAL A 322 -16.50 1.27 0.13
CA VAL A 322 -15.94 1.27 -1.22
C VAL A 322 -16.49 0.06 -1.98
N LEU A 323 -17.11 0.30 -3.12
CA LEU A 323 -17.57 -0.73 -4.06
C LEU A 323 -16.82 -0.58 -5.38
N ASP A 324 -16.55 -1.70 -6.05
CA ASP A 324 -16.05 -1.68 -7.43
C ASP A 324 -17.20 -1.35 -8.38
N ALA A 325 -17.12 -0.19 -9.05
CA ALA A 325 -18.10 0.21 -10.05
C ALA A 325 -17.79 -0.40 -11.43
N THR A 326 -16.59 -0.94 -11.61
CA THR A 326 -16.07 -1.52 -12.85
C THR A 326 -15.58 -2.95 -12.62
N PRO A 327 -16.43 -3.89 -12.14
CA PRO A 327 -16.00 -5.24 -11.79
C PRO A 327 -15.50 -6.08 -12.97
N ASN A 328 -15.77 -5.64 -14.20
CA ASN A 328 -15.28 -6.29 -15.42
C ASN A 328 -13.86 -5.87 -15.80
N ALA A 329 -13.35 -4.76 -15.22
CA ALA A 329 -11.96 -4.38 -15.36
C ALA A 329 -11.10 -5.34 -14.55
N THR A 330 -10.30 -6.15 -15.24
CA THR A 330 -9.60 -7.30 -14.66
C THR A 330 -8.14 -7.37 -15.06
N THR A 331 -7.72 -6.57 -16.03
CA THR A 331 -6.32 -6.50 -16.46
C THR A 331 -5.60 -5.45 -15.63
N PRO A 332 -4.45 -5.77 -15.01
CA PRO A 332 -3.65 -4.75 -14.30
C PRO A 332 -3.32 -3.57 -15.22
N GLY A 333 -3.34 -2.36 -14.65
CA GLY A 333 -3.21 -1.11 -15.40
C GLY A 333 -4.48 -0.65 -16.11
N GLU A 334 -5.53 -1.46 -16.17
CA GLU A 334 -6.82 -1.07 -16.76
C GLU A 334 -7.48 0.06 -15.93
N PRO A 335 -7.91 1.16 -16.57
CA PRO A 335 -8.68 2.22 -15.90
C PRO A 335 -9.96 1.67 -15.27
N ALA A 336 -10.23 2.09 -14.04
CA ALA A 336 -11.38 1.63 -13.27
C ALA A 336 -12.04 2.80 -12.51
N VAL A 337 -13.19 2.53 -11.89
CA VAL A 337 -13.91 3.49 -11.05
C VAL A 337 -14.37 2.82 -9.76
N LEU A 338 -14.23 3.53 -8.64
CA LEU A 338 -14.78 3.12 -7.35
C LEU A 338 -16.01 3.93 -7.00
N PHE A 339 -17.02 3.27 -6.46
CA PHE A 339 -18.20 3.89 -5.89
C PHE A 339 -18.09 3.95 -4.37
N LEU A 340 -18.12 5.16 -3.82
CA LEU A 340 -18.00 5.47 -2.41
C LEU A 340 -19.37 5.78 -1.80
N VAL A 341 -19.91 4.82 -1.06
CA VAL A 341 -21.16 5.00 -0.31
C VAL A 341 -20.86 5.68 1.02
N ASN A 342 -21.43 6.86 1.25
CA ASN A 342 -21.18 7.64 2.46
C ASN A 342 -21.87 7.01 3.67
N ALA A 343 -21.20 6.96 4.81
CA ALA A 343 -21.77 6.50 6.08
C ALA A 343 -22.97 7.34 6.57
N HIS A 344 -23.05 8.62 6.16
CA HIS A 344 -24.13 9.53 6.55
C HIS A 344 -25.21 9.65 5.46
N PRO A 345 -26.50 9.45 5.78
CA PRO A 345 -27.57 9.40 4.77
C PRO A 345 -27.88 10.74 4.09
N ASN A 346 -27.50 11.85 4.72
CA ASN A 346 -27.74 13.19 4.18
C ASN A 346 -26.52 13.73 3.41
N ARG A 347 -25.53 12.89 3.13
CA ARG A 347 -24.35 13.26 2.35
C ARG A 347 -24.35 12.50 1.01
N PRO A 348 -23.87 13.13 -0.07
CA PRO A 348 -23.73 12.45 -1.36
C PRO A 348 -22.82 11.24 -1.27
N ASN A 349 -23.09 10.26 -2.13
CA ASN A 349 -22.13 9.23 -2.50
C ASN A 349 -21.25 9.76 -3.63
N TYR A 350 -20.06 9.19 -3.79
CA TYR A 350 -19.09 9.67 -4.77
C TYR A 350 -18.59 8.56 -5.69
N LEU A 351 -18.15 8.95 -6.88
CA LEU A 351 -17.32 8.15 -7.77
C LEU A 351 -15.92 8.76 -7.77
N ILE A 352 -14.91 7.91 -7.72
CA ILE A 352 -13.50 8.31 -7.85
C ILE A 352 -12.79 7.40 -8.85
N PRO A 353 -11.81 7.92 -9.60
CA PRO A 353 -11.02 7.10 -10.50
C PRO A 353 -10.20 6.06 -9.72
N SER A 354 -9.94 4.93 -10.35
CA SER A 354 -9.05 3.89 -9.85
C SER A 354 -8.32 3.21 -11.00
N VAL A 355 -7.42 2.29 -10.67
CA VAL A 355 -6.79 1.39 -11.62
C VAL A 355 -6.83 -0.03 -11.06
N VAL A 356 -6.88 -1.01 -11.94
CA VAL A 356 -6.66 -2.41 -11.56
C VAL A 356 -5.18 -2.63 -11.23
N MET A 357 -4.92 -3.30 -10.11
CA MET A 357 -3.58 -3.74 -9.68
C MET A 357 -3.65 -5.23 -9.36
N GLN A 358 -2.52 -5.94 -9.41
CA GLN A 358 -2.49 -7.32 -8.92
C GLN A 358 -2.38 -7.42 -7.39
N GLY A 359 -2.22 -6.29 -6.70
CA GLY A 359 -2.10 -6.25 -5.25
C GLY A 359 -0.77 -6.89 -4.82
N PHE A 360 -0.80 -7.74 -3.80
CA PHE A 360 0.42 -8.42 -3.36
C PHE A 360 0.82 -9.65 -4.22
N GLY A 361 0.26 -9.83 -5.43
CA GLY A 361 0.47 -11.05 -6.23
C GLY A 361 -0.23 -12.29 -5.63
N GLN A 362 -0.13 -13.45 -6.29
CA GLN A 362 -0.63 -14.72 -5.78
C GLN A 362 0.39 -15.34 -4.80
N SER A 363 0.05 -15.34 -3.51
CA SER A 363 0.80 -16.09 -2.50
C SER A 363 -0.13 -16.77 -1.52
N SER A 364 0.25 -17.96 -1.08
CA SER A 364 -0.37 -18.63 0.06
C SER A 364 0.11 -18.04 1.40
N ALA A 365 1.19 -17.26 1.40
CA ALA A 365 1.82 -16.72 2.59
C ALA A 365 1.08 -15.50 3.17
N TYR A 366 0.26 -14.81 2.37
CA TYR A 366 -0.48 -13.63 2.80
C TYR A 366 -1.77 -13.46 2.01
N ASP A 367 -2.71 -12.69 2.56
CA ASP A 367 -3.94 -12.37 1.85
C ASP A 367 -3.70 -11.19 0.90
N SER A 368 -3.67 -11.48 -0.39
CA SER A 368 -3.56 -10.50 -1.47
C SER A 368 -4.67 -9.45 -1.49
N ARG A 369 -5.74 -9.64 -0.70
CA ARG A 369 -6.86 -8.73 -0.54
C ARG A 369 -6.66 -7.71 0.58
N GLN A 370 -5.48 -7.58 1.18
CA GLN A 370 -5.21 -6.55 2.20
C GLN A 370 -5.12 -5.13 1.60
N ALA A 371 -5.17 -4.13 2.48
CA ALA A 371 -4.89 -2.74 2.12
C ALA A 371 -3.39 -2.45 2.24
N GLY A 372 -2.88 -1.50 1.45
CA GLY A 372 -1.52 -1.04 1.60
C GLY A 372 -1.19 0.32 0.98
N ILE A 373 0.02 0.78 1.27
CA ILE A 373 0.57 2.09 0.94
C ILE A 373 1.47 1.96 -0.29
N LYS A 374 0.89 2.21 -1.46
CA LYS A 374 1.56 2.41 -2.75
C LYS A 374 0.71 3.37 -3.59
N ASP A 375 0.33 4.50 -3.00
CA ASP A 375 -0.81 5.35 -3.42
C ASP A 375 -2.20 4.85 -3.02
N GLY A 376 -2.27 4.07 -1.95
CA GLY A 376 -3.53 3.56 -1.41
C GLY A 376 -4.17 2.54 -2.33
N PHE A 377 -4.10 1.27 -1.94
CA PHE A 377 -4.85 0.21 -2.62
C PHE A 377 -5.60 -0.65 -1.63
N ALA A 378 -6.68 -1.26 -2.11
CA ALA A 378 -7.41 -2.31 -1.42
C ALA A 378 -8.06 -3.23 -2.44
N HIS A 379 -7.98 -4.55 -2.21
CA HIS A 379 -8.64 -5.56 -3.04
C HIS A 379 -8.39 -5.36 -4.54
N TYR A 380 -7.11 -5.29 -4.95
CA TYR A 380 -6.70 -5.16 -6.35
C TYR A 380 -7.10 -3.85 -7.05
N ARG A 381 -7.48 -2.83 -6.28
CA ARG A 381 -7.81 -1.50 -6.79
C ARG A 381 -6.89 -0.47 -6.18
N GLY A 382 -6.12 0.20 -7.03
CA GLY A 382 -5.35 1.39 -6.68
C GLY A 382 -6.22 2.62 -6.83
N VAL A 383 -6.23 3.48 -5.81
CA VAL A 383 -7.13 4.65 -5.73
C VAL A 383 -6.42 5.93 -6.20
N ALA A 384 -5.29 5.78 -6.88
CA ALA A 384 -4.36 6.86 -7.16
C ALA A 384 -4.98 8.09 -7.88
N TRP A 385 -4.29 9.23 -7.80
CA TRP A 385 -4.84 10.55 -7.51
C TRP A 385 -5.11 11.47 -8.71
#